data_AF-A0A519W8W2-F1
#
_entry.id   AF-A0A519W8W2-F1
#
_cell.length_a   1.000
_cell.length_b   1.000
_cell.length_c   1.000
_cell.angle_alpha   90.00
_cell.angle_beta   90.00
_cell.angle_gamma   90.00
#
_symmetry.space_group_name_H-M   'P 1'
#
loop_
_entity.id
_entity.type
_entity.pdbx_description
1 polymer ?
#
loop_
_entity_poly.entity_id
_entity_poly.type
_entity_poly.pdbx_seq_one_letter_code
_entity_poly.pdbx_strand_id
1 'polypeptide(L)'
;MFLNSGDILHDTAALTKLATKVKNKPEQDIYYTNLMLVDLEQGTVRLHQCPNKLTLAYFTGSFIGHPASIIKRSTFNILGGYSEDYHIISDWLLFVRAFLSGYSFHYINTTLSAFFLDGISSNGNAQHIEEIRSVYQKELSFIADDMSLLRKVNTRPYQFMEKFLSKVRKH
;
A
#
# COMPACT_ATOMS: atom_id res chain seq x y z
N MET A 1 9.91 8.08 -7.31
CA MET A 1 8.66 7.49 -7.83
C MET A 1 9.05 6.28 -8.64
N PHE A 2 8.28 5.21 -8.53
CA PHE A 2 8.46 3.99 -9.32
C PHE A 2 7.11 3.63 -9.92
N LEU A 3 7.06 3.56 -11.25
CA LEU A 3 5.86 3.21 -12.02
C LEU A 3 6.19 1.92 -12.77
N ASN A 4 5.39 0.87 -12.56
CA ASN A 4 5.64 -0.40 -13.26
C ASN A 4 5.23 -0.28 -14.72
N SER A 5 5.72 -1.19 -15.56
CA SER A 5 5.42 -1.21 -17.00
C SER A 5 3.95 -1.42 -17.33
N GLY A 6 3.18 -2.02 -16.42
CA GLY A 6 1.73 -2.20 -16.56
C GLY A 6 0.91 -0.99 -16.09
N ASP A 7 1.52 -0.05 -15.36
CA ASP A 7 0.80 1.07 -14.76
C ASP A 7 0.88 2.33 -15.62
N ILE A 8 -0.11 3.20 -15.47
CA ILE A 8 -0.12 4.51 -16.17
C ILE A 8 -0.28 5.65 -15.19
N LEU A 9 0.19 6.83 -15.58
CA LEU A 9 -0.20 8.07 -14.90
C LEU A 9 -1.69 8.34 -15.12
N HIS A 10 -2.37 8.85 -14.10
CA HIS A 10 -3.80 9.09 -14.16
C HIS A 10 -4.18 10.14 -15.21
N ASP A 11 -3.36 11.19 -15.33
CA ASP A 11 -3.49 12.20 -16.37
C ASP A 11 -2.12 12.81 -16.71
N THR A 12 -2.03 13.53 -17.83
CA THR A 12 -0.78 14.14 -18.34
C THR A 12 -0.19 15.20 -17.40
N ALA A 13 -0.99 15.77 -16.51
CA ALA A 13 -0.59 16.78 -15.53
C ALA A 13 -0.40 16.21 -14.11
N ALA A 14 -0.56 14.89 -13.90
CA ALA A 14 -0.54 14.28 -12.57
C ALA A 14 0.77 14.54 -11.82
N LEU A 15 1.92 14.40 -12.51
CA LEU A 15 3.24 14.69 -11.94
C LEU A 15 3.41 16.17 -11.60
N THR A 16 2.97 17.07 -12.48
CA THR A 16 3.07 18.52 -12.24
C THR A 16 2.24 18.94 -11.04
N LYS A 17 1.00 18.44 -10.93
CA LYS A 17 0.10 18.69 -9.78
C LYS A 17 0.74 18.19 -8.49
N LEU A 18 1.31 16.98 -8.50
CA LEU A 18 1.96 16.40 -7.34
C LEU A 18 3.22 17.17 -6.95
N ALA A 19 4.08 17.52 -7.91
CA ALA A 19 5.30 18.30 -7.67
C ALA A 19 5.01 19.64 -7.01
N THR A 20 3.98 20.36 -7.45
CA THR A 20 3.54 21.62 -6.81
C THR A 20 3.12 21.40 -5.36
N LYS A 21 2.35 20.35 -5.07
CA LYS A 21 1.89 20.04 -3.71
C LYS A 21 3.04 19.61 -2.79
N VAL A 22 4.01 18.86 -3.30
CA VAL A 22 5.23 18.46 -2.57
C VAL A 22 6.08 19.68 -2.22
N LYS A 23 6.26 20.63 -3.16
CA LYS A 23 7.02 21.87 -2.91
C LYS A 23 6.43 22.73 -1.79
N ASN A 24 5.12 22.69 -1.59
CA ASN A 24 4.46 23.42 -0.50
C ASN A 24 4.75 22.82 0.89
N LYS A 25 5.24 21.57 0.96
CA LYS A 25 5.57 20.89 2.22
C LYS A 25 6.75 19.94 2.02
N PRO A 26 7.97 20.43 1.75
CA PRO A 26 9.12 19.64 1.27
C PRO A 26 9.79 18.75 2.33
N GLU A 27 9.42 18.93 3.60
CA GLU A 27 10.06 18.26 4.73
C GLU A 27 9.74 16.77 4.86
N GLN A 28 8.83 16.22 4.05
CA GLN A 28 8.34 14.85 4.26
C GLN A 28 9.19 13.81 3.55
N ASP A 29 9.44 12.68 4.19
CA ASP A 29 10.26 11.62 3.62
C ASP A 29 9.54 10.86 2.50
N ILE A 30 8.25 10.61 2.72
CA ILE A 30 7.40 9.85 1.81
C ILE A 30 6.09 10.60 1.60
N TYR A 31 5.74 10.83 0.35
CA TYR A 31 4.43 11.33 -0.07
C TYR A 31 3.66 10.22 -0.72
N TYR A 32 2.37 10.13 -0.43
CA TYR A 32 1.49 9.13 -1.01
C TYR A 32 0.14 9.76 -1.36
N THR A 33 -0.49 9.17 -2.37
CA THR A 33 -1.65 9.76 -3.05
C THR A 33 -2.72 8.69 -3.26
N ASN A 34 -3.83 9.07 -3.89
CA ASN A 34 -4.82 8.09 -4.32
C ASN A 34 -4.28 7.29 -5.51
N LEU A 35 -4.57 6.00 -5.50
CA LEU A 35 -4.30 5.07 -6.59
C LEU A 35 -5.62 4.67 -7.23
N MET A 36 -5.72 4.72 -8.55
CA MET A 36 -6.84 4.14 -9.27
C MET A 36 -6.57 2.66 -9.50
N LEU A 37 -7.45 1.78 -9.03
CA LEU A 37 -7.37 0.34 -9.29
C LEU A 37 -8.30 0.02 -10.46
N VAL A 38 -7.76 -0.62 -11.49
CA VAL A 38 -8.49 -0.94 -12.72
C VAL A 38 -8.52 -2.46 -12.87
N ASP A 39 -9.72 -3.02 -12.79
CA ASP A 39 -9.99 -4.43 -13.05
C ASP A 39 -10.59 -4.56 -14.45
N LEU A 40 -9.77 -4.97 -15.42
CA LEU A 40 -10.21 -5.13 -16.80
C LEU A 40 -11.11 -6.35 -16.99
N GLU A 41 -10.91 -7.41 -16.21
CA GLU A 41 -11.71 -8.65 -16.29
C GLU A 41 -13.14 -8.40 -15.79
N GLN A 42 -13.29 -7.69 -14.67
CA GLN A 42 -14.60 -7.34 -14.10
C GLN A 42 -15.17 -6.02 -14.66
N GLY A 43 -14.38 -5.27 -15.43
CA GLY A 43 -14.74 -3.94 -15.93
C GLY A 43 -14.98 -2.92 -14.82
N THR A 44 -14.27 -3.03 -13.68
CA THR A 44 -14.46 -2.14 -12.53
C THR A 44 -13.30 -1.20 -12.31
N VAL A 45 -13.60 0.03 -11.87
CA VAL A 45 -12.61 1.02 -11.46
C VAL A 45 -12.90 1.42 -10.02
N ARG A 46 -11.89 1.34 -9.15
CA ARG A 46 -12.00 1.67 -7.72
C ARG A 46 -10.92 2.67 -7.35
N LEU A 47 -11.23 3.57 -6.43
CA LEU A 47 -10.24 4.49 -5.88
C LEU A 47 -9.68 3.91 -4.58
N HIS A 48 -8.40 3.57 -4.58
CA HIS A 48 -7.67 3.21 -3.38
C HIS A 48 -7.17 4.48 -2.69
N GLN A 49 -7.83 4.84 -1.60
CA GLN A 49 -7.50 6.01 -0.78
C GLN A 49 -6.81 5.56 0.51
N CYS A 50 -5.59 6.04 0.71
CA CYS A 50 -4.87 5.83 1.96
C CYS A 50 -5.36 6.85 3.02
N PRO A 51 -5.32 6.51 4.32
CA PRO A 51 -5.70 7.45 5.36
C PRO A 51 -4.68 8.58 5.51
N ASN A 52 -5.13 9.74 6.01
CA ASN A 52 -4.26 10.87 6.34
C ASN A 52 -3.21 10.54 7.42
N LYS A 53 -3.53 9.60 8.31
CA LYS A 53 -2.66 9.11 9.38
C LYS A 53 -2.52 7.60 9.24
N LEU A 54 -1.30 7.16 8.95
CA LEU A 54 -0.96 5.74 8.90
C LEU A 54 -0.83 5.18 10.31
N THR A 55 -1.16 3.89 10.43
CA THR A 55 -0.95 3.11 11.65
C THR A 55 -0.35 1.77 11.25
N LEU A 56 0.27 1.07 12.20
CA LEU A 56 0.76 -0.28 11.93
C LEU A 56 -0.40 -1.22 11.53
N ALA A 57 -1.59 -1.05 12.13
CA ALA A 57 -2.79 -1.79 11.78
C ALA A 57 -3.22 -1.59 10.31
N TYR A 58 -3.00 -0.42 9.73
CA TYR A 58 -3.28 -0.17 8.31
C TYR A 58 -2.51 -1.13 7.40
N PHE A 59 -1.22 -1.35 7.68
CA PHE A 59 -0.36 -2.24 6.89
C PHE A 59 -0.69 -3.74 7.05
N THR A 60 -1.59 -4.12 7.96
CA THR A 60 -2.02 -5.53 8.14
C THR A 60 -3.07 -5.99 7.12
N GLY A 61 -3.77 -5.06 6.48
CA GLY A 61 -4.85 -5.36 5.53
C GLY A 61 -4.95 -4.36 4.37
N SER A 62 -3.99 -3.45 4.25
CA SER A 62 -3.93 -2.44 3.21
C SER A 62 -2.46 -2.11 2.89
N PHE A 63 -2.25 -1.24 1.91
CA PHE A 63 -0.93 -0.92 1.38
C PHE A 63 -0.89 0.50 0.85
N ILE A 64 0.30 1.11 0.83
CA ILE A 64 0.52 2.33 0.05
C ILE A 64 0.81 1.90 -1.38
N GLY A 65 0.04 2.39 -2.35
CA GLY A 65 0.32 2.10 -3.75
C GLY A 65 1.67 2.68 -4.17
N HIS A 66 2.67 1.84 -4.46
CA HIS A 66 3.97 2.31 -4.93
C HIS A 66 3.89 3.24 -6.16
N PRO A 67 3.02 3.02 -7.18
CA PRO A 67 2.95 3.90 -8.33
C PRO A 67 2.20 5.19 -7.99
N ALA A 68 1.60 5.27 -6.81
CA ALA A 68 0.93 6.43 -6.25
C ALA A 68 1.75 7.10 -5.13
N SER A 69 3.07 6.84 -5.08
CA SER A 69 3.96 7.34 -4.03
C SER A 69 5.24 8.00 -4.58
N ILE A 70 5.80 8.91 -3.78
CA ILE A 70 7.11 9.51 -3.99
C ILE A 70 7.90 9.39 -2.69
N ILE A 71 9.10 8.81 -2.79
CA ILE A 71 10.04 8.66 -1.68
C ILE A 71 11.21 9.60 -1.94
N LYS A 72 11.63 10.37 -0.94
CA LYS A 72 12.88 11.15 -1.01
C LYS A 72 14.03 10.22 -1.35
N ARG A 73 14.90 10.64 -2.27
CA ARG A 73 16.04 9.81 -2.72
C ARG A 73 16.94 9.39 -1.54
N SER A 74 17.22 10.30 -0.61
CA SER A 74 18.00 10.01 0.60
C SER A 74 17.33 8.93 1.45
N THR A 75 16.02 9.06 1.70
CA THR A 75 15.23 8.06 2.43
C THR A 75 15.26 6.70 1.77
N PHE A 76 15.04 6.63 0.45
CA PHE A 76 15.08 5.37 -0.29
C PHE A 76 16.44 4.68 -0.19
N ASN A 77 17.52 5.45 -0.33
CA ASN A 77 18.89 4.92 -0.25
C ASN A 77 19.25 4.45 1.16
N ILE A 78 18.86 5.20 2.21
CA ILE A 78 19.14 4.82 3.61
C ILE A 78 18.37 3.55 3.99
N LEU A 79 17.15 3.38 3.49
CA LEU A 79 16.35 2.17 3.70
C LEU A 79 16.84 0.94 2.91
N GLY A 80 17.85 1.11 2.03
CA GLY A 80 18.39 0.02 1.21
C GLY A 80 17.59 -0.30 -0.04
N GLY A 81 16.62 0.53 -0.42
CA GLY A 81 15.78 0.32 -1.59
C GLY A 81 14.83 -0.88 -1.48
N TYR A 82 14.27 -1.31 -2.61
CA TYR A 82 13.44 -2.51 -2.69
C TYR A 82 14.32 -3.75 -2.59
N SER A 83 13.97 -4.67 -1.68
CA SER A 83 14.66 -5.95 -1.53
C SER A 83 14.38 -6.85 -2.74
N GLU A 84 15.44 -7.49 -3.25
CA GLU A 84 15.37 -8.46 -4.34
C GLU A 84 14.96 -9.86 -3.86
N ASP A 85 14.90 -10.08 -2.54
CA ASP A 85 14.48 -11.36 -1.95
C ASP A 85 12.95 -11.58 -2.04
N TYR A 86 12.19 -10.51 -2.33
CA TYR A 86 10.72 -10.52 -2.39
C TYR A 86 10.25 -10.01 -3.74
N HIS A 87 9.53 -10.84 -4.49
CA HIS A 87 9.12 -10.50 -5.85
C HIS A 87 7.79 -9.73 -5.88
N ILE A 88 6.94 -9.93 -4.87
CA ILE A 88 5.58 -9.39 -4.84
C ILE A 88 5.45 -8.26 -3.83
N ILE A 89 6.04 -8.39 -2.63
CA ILE A 89 5.77 -7.49 -1.49
C ILE A 89 6.91 -6.53 -1.13
N SER A 90 7.90 -6.39 -2.00
CA SER A 90 9.12 -5.62 -1.73
C SER A 90 8.83 -4.14 -1.41
N ASP A 91 7.88 -3.56 -2.12
CA ASP A 91 7.40 -2.19 -1.90
C ASP A 91 6.68 -2.04 -0.56
N TRP A 92 5.78 -2.98 -0.23
CA TRP A 92 5.11 -3.02 1.07
C TRP A 92 6.12 -3.11 2.22
N LEU A 93 7.13 -3.98 2.11
CA LEU A 93 8.19 -4.12 3.11
C LEU A 93 8.95 -2.80 3.31
N LEU A 94 9.31 -2.10 2.22
CA LEU A 94 9.98 -0.80 2.30
C LEU A 94 9.14 0.21 3.10
N PHE A 95 7.83 0.30 2.83
CA PHE A 95 6.96 1.24 3.55
C PHE A 95 6.78 0.88 5.02
N VAL A 96 6.69 -0.41 5.35
CA VAL A 96 6.62 -0.86 6.75
C VAL A 96 7.91 -0.53 7.49
N ARG A 97 9.09 -0.79 6.89
CA ARG A 97 10.39 -0.42 7.47
C ARG A 97 10.50 1.08 7.66
N ALA A 98 10.08 1.87 6.67
CA ALA A 98 10.06 3.32 6.79
C ALA A 98 9.17 3.80 7.94
N PHE A 99 7.97 3.23 8.08
CA PHE A 99 7.04 3.56 9.17
C PHE A 99 7.62 3.22 10.54
N LEU A 100 8.20 2.02 10.70
CA LEU A 100 8.79 1.56 11.97
C LEU A 100 10.05 2.36 12.35
N SER A 101 10.83 2.81 11.37
CA SER A 101 12.00 3.67 11.57
C SER A 101 11.65 5.14 11.82
N GLY A 102 10.36 5.50 11.86
CA GLY A 102 9.91 6.85 12.20
C GLY A 102 10.04 7.88 11.07
N TYR A 103 10.22 7.44 9.82
CA TYR A 103 10.19 8.35 8.67
C TYR A 103 8.83 9.01 8.54
N SER A 104 8.82 10.24 8.03
CA SER A 104 7.58 11.02 7.94
C SER A 104 6.81 10.72 6.65
N PHE A 105 5.49 10.62 6.80
CA PHE A 105 4.57 10.32 5.71
C PHE A 105 3.57 11.46 5.53
N HIS A 106 3.28 11.81 4.28
CA HIS A 106 2.28 12.83 3.97
C HIS A 106 1.35 12.41 2.84
N TYR A 107 0.07 12.26 3.21
CA TYR A 107 -0.99 12.05 2.24
C TYR A 107 -1.27 13.35 1.47
N ILE A 108 -1.40 13.21 0.16
CA ILE A 108 -1.87 14.26 -0.73
C ILE A 108 -3.13 13.77 -1.43
N ASN A 109 -4.25 14.48 -1.22
CA ASN A 109 -5.51 14.20 -1.90
C ASN A 109 -5.43 14.58 -3.39
N THR A 110 -4.95 13.63 -4.19
CA THR A 110 -4.85 13.67 -5.66
C THR A 110 -4.75 12.23 -6.15
N THR A 111 -5.18 11.94 -7.36
CA THR A 111 -4.91 10.64 -8.00
C THR A 111 -3.66 10.77 -8.86
N LEU A 112 -2.65 9.92 -8.63
CA LEU A 112 -1.38 9.99 -9.36
C LEU A 112 -1.34 9.01 -10.54
N SER A 113 -1.78 7.78 -10.33
CA SER A 113 -1.64 6.69 -11.29
C SER A 113 -2.83 5.75 -11.26
N ALA A 114 -2.90 4.90 -12.28
CA ALA A 114 -3.77 3.74 -12.34
C ALA A 114 -2.94 2.47 -12.37
N PHE A 115 -3.28 1.54 -11.47
CA PHE A 115 -2.72 0.21 -11.33
C PHE A 115 -3.72 -0.81 -11.87
N PHE A 116 -3.26 -1.65 -12.78
CA PHE A 116 -4.09 -2.65 -13.44
C PHE A 116 -4.00 -3.98 -12.69
N LEU A 117 -5.16 -4.57 -12.41
CA LEU A 117 -5.28 -5.78 -11.59
C LEU A 117 -5.00 -7.08 -12.35
N ASP A 118 -4.51 -7.00 -13.59
CA ASP A 118 -4.14 -8.14 -14.44
C ASP A 118 -2.70 -8.65 -14.18
N GLY A 119 -1.92 -7.94 -13.37
CA GLY A 119 -0.57 -8.33 -12.96
C GLY A 119 -0.51 -9.48 -11.96
N ILE A 120 0.66 -10.14 -11.91
CA ILE A 120 0.96 -11.26 -10.99
C ILE A 120 0.75 -10.88 -9.51
N SER A 121 0.97 -9.61 -9.15
CA SER A 121 0.81 -9.09 -7.79
C SER A 121 -0.66 -8.95 -7.35
N SER A 122 -1.61 -9.02 -8.27
CA SER A 122 -3.04 -8.83 -8.01
C SER A 122 -3.75 -10.13 -7.64
N ASN A 123 -3.22 -11.26 -8.11
CA ASN A 123 -3.68 -12.57 -7.71
C ASN A 123 -3.00 -12.92 -6.39
N GLY A 124 -3.74 -12.82 -5.28
CA GLY A 124 -3.32 -13.21 -3.93
C GLY A 124 -2.92 -14.69 -3.85
N ASN A 125 -1.77 -15.00 -4.44
CA ASN A 125 -1.29 -16.34 -4.73
C ASN A 125 -0.49 -16.88 -3.54
N ALA A 126 -0.17 -18.17 -3.58
CA ALA A 126 0.61 -18.82 -2.52
C ALA A 126 1.96 -18.12 -2.27
N GLN A 127 2.56 -17.54 -3.31
CA GLN A 127 3.81 -16.80 -3.20
C GLN A 127 3.66 -15.53 -2.35
N HIS A 128 2.61 -14.73 -2.53
CA HIS A 128 2.37 -13.55 -1.69
C HIS A 128 2.26 -13.94 -0.20
N ILE A 129 1.53 -15.01 0.10
CA ILE A 129 1.39 -15.50 1.49
C ILE A 129 2.73 -15.96 2.05
N GLU A 130 3.52 -16.68 1.26
CA GLU A 130 4.82 -17.19 1.66
C GLU A 130 5.85 -16.07 1.85
N GLU A 131 5.87 -15.06 0.99
CA GLU A 131 6.73 -13.88 1.14
C GLU A 131 6.37 -13.10 2.42
N ILE A 132 5.07 -12.87 2.69
CA ILE A 132 4.62 -12.22 3.93
C ILE A 132 5.07 -13.03 5.16
N ARG A 133 4.95 -14.36 5.10
CA ARG A 133 5.41 -15.26 6.16
C ARG A 133 6.92 -15.13 6.36
N SER A 134 7.70 -15.14 5.27
CA SER A 134 9.16 -14.99 5.31
C SER A 134 9.57 -13.64 5.91
N VAL A 135 8.91 -12.53 5.54
CA VAL A 135 9.16 -11.21 6.12
C VAL A 135 8.99 -11.22 7.62
N TYR A 136 7.87 -11.75 8.13
CA TYR A 136 7.63 -11.80 9.58
C TYR A 136 8.55 -12.78 10.31
N GLN A 137 9.19 -13.72 9.62
CA GLN A 137 10.16 -14.62 10.26
C GLN A 137 11.58 -14.05 10.27
N LYS A 138 11.97 -13.34 9.22
CA LYS A 138 13.37 -12.94 9.00
C LYS A 138 13.63 -11.47 9.29
N GLU A 139 12.72 -10.58 8.88
CA GLU A 139 12.96 -9.13 8.87
C GLU A 139 12.17 -8.41 9.97
N LEU A 140 10.94 -8.85 10.22
CA LEU A 140 9.99 -8.21 11.13
C LEU A 140 9.56 -9.14 12.28
N SER A 141 10.42 -10.07 12.69
CA SER A 141 10.14 -11.05 13.74
C SER A 141 9.80 -10.42 15.09
N PHE A 142 10.41 -9.27 15.39
CA PHE A 142 10.17 -8.51 16.62
C PHE A 142 8.75 -7.92 16.75
N ILE A 143 7.98 -7.83 15.66
CA ILE A 143 6.56 -7.40 15.66
C ILE A 143 5.61 -8.46 15.10
N ALA A 144 6.09 -9.67 14.79
CA ALA A 144 5.29 -10.67 14.09
C ALA A 144 4.02 -11.05 14.87
N ASP A 145 4.15 -11.25 16.19
CA ASP A 145 3.02 -11.60 17.05
C ASP A 145 2.02 -10.44 17.18
N ASP A 146 2.50 -9.21 17.34
CA ASP A 146 1.66 -8.01 17.38
C ASP A 146 0.89 -7.82 16.07
N MET A 147 1.56 -7.99 14.93
CA MET A 147 0.96 -7.89 13.60
C MET A 147 -0.10 -8.97 13.38
N SER A 148 0.15 -10.19 13.86
CA SER A 148 -0.84 -11.28 13.85
C SER A 148 -2.07 -10.93 14.68
N LEU A 149 -1.88 -10.33 15.85
CA LEU A 149 -2.97 -9.90 16.72
C LEU A 149 -3.79 -8.76 16.09
N LEU A 150 -3.11 -7.72 15.58
CA LEU A 150 -3.73 -6.59 14.91
C LEU A 150 -4.55 -7.04 13.70
N ARG A 151 -4.02 -7.95 12.89
CA ARG A 151 -4.75 -8.52 11.74
C ARG A 151 -6.03 -9.23 12.18
N LYS A 152 -6.00 -10.02 13.26
CA LYS A 152 -7.18 -10.69 13.82
C LYS A 152 -8.23 -9.69 14.33
N VAL A 153 -7.80 -8.59 14.94
CA VAL A 153 -8.71 -7.54 15.39
C VAL A 153 -9.35 -6.82 14.21
N ASN A 154 -8.57 -6.51 13.17
CA ASN A 154 -9.03 -5.74 12.02
C ASN A 154 -10.01 -6.52 11.11
N THR A 155 -9.94 -7.85 11.08
CA THR A 155 -10.86 -8.71 10.30
C THR A 155 -12.18 -9.01 11.00
N ARG A 156 -12.25 -8.89 12.33
CA ARG A 156 -13.45 -9.20 13.15
C ARG A 156 -14.67 -8.30 12.86
N PRO A 157 -14.55 -6.97 12.71
CA PRO A 157 -15.68 -6.10 12.37
C PRO A 157 -16.34 -6.48 11.05
N TYR A 158 -15.53 -6.81 10.04
CA TYR A 158 -15.99 -7.19 8.72
C TYR A 158 -16.74 -8.52 8.73
N GLN A 159 -16.21 -9.53 9.43
CA GLN A 159 -16.88 -10.84 9.57
C GLN A 159 -18.19 -10.76 10.35
N PHE A 160 -18.25 -9.94 11.39
CA PHE A 160 -19.48 -9.72 12.16
C PHE A 160 -20.55 -9.02 11.31
N MET A 161 -20.17 -7.97 10.55
CA MET A 161 -21.08 -7.27 9.67
C MET A 161 -21.58 -8.14 8.51
N GLU A 162 -20.73 -8.95 7.85
CA GLU A 162 -21.19 -9.88 6.82
C GLU A 162 -22.16 -10.94 7.38
N LYS A 163 -21.88 -11.46 8.58
CA LYS A 163 -22.75 -12.43 9.25
C LYS A 163 -24.08 -11.80 9.69
N PHE A 164 -24.11 -10.50 9.98
CA PHE A 164 -25.32 -9.75 10.29
C PHE A 164 -26.12 -9.43 9.01
N LEU A 165 -25.47 -8.90 7.97
CA LEU A 165 -26.10 -8.57 6.68
C LEU A 165 -26.66 -9.80 5.95
N SER A 166 -25.99 -10.95 6.04
CA SER A 166 -26.50 -12.23 5.51
C SER A 166 -27.73 -12.77 6.25
N LYS A 167 -27.93 -12.39 7.53
CA LYS A 167 -29.16 -12.70 8.27
C LYS A 167 -30.31 -11.75 7.93
N VAL A 168 -30.01 -10.48 7.68
CA VAL A 168 -31.02 -9.47 7.33
C VAL A 168 -31.54 -9.66 5.90
N ARG A 169 -30.70 -10.09 4.94
CA ARG A 169 -31.12 -10.40 3.56
C ARG A 169 -32.01 -11.64 3.40
N LYS A 170 -32.24 -12.41 4.47
CA LYS A 170 -33.09 -13.61 4.47
C LYS A 170 -34.52 -13.36 4.99
N HIS A 171 -34.90 -12.10 5.20
CA HIS A 171 -36.26 -11.67 5.53
C HIS A 171 -36.71 -10.58 4.56
#